data_AF-A0A660Z6L0-F1
#
_entry.id   AF-A0A660Z6L0-F1
#
_cell.length_a   1.000
_cell.length_b   1.000
_cell.length_c   1.000
_cell.angle_alpha   90.00
_cell.angle_beta   90.00
_cell.angle_gamma   90.00
#
_symmetry.space_group_name_H-M   'P 1'
#
loop_
_entity.id
_entity.type
_entity.pdbx_description
1 polymer ?
#
loop_
_entity_poly.entity_id
_entity_poly.type
_entity_poly.pdbx_seq_one_letter_code
_entity_poly.pdbx_strand_id
1 'polypeptide(L)'
;EEVHDHLQTGDILHLGKKLLRNVNTMNKMFDQLESAKDFLEDASPLVRESIIDFMSKMDEFDRKGYFQFFNELQNVMDNVVTSFTVEDVKALGDNVVTILNTVKSLTQPDMLHSINNAVKVYNKLDIEIEENVSYFQLFKRINTPEMRNGIAFGIKFLKSLAEQQYTDQPIKQSNKVQSN
;
A
#
# COMPACT_ATOMS: atom_id res chain seq x y z
N GLU A 1 -52.09 28.17 -20.59
CA GLU A 1 -53.52 27.88 -20.42
C GLU A 1 -53.88 26.89 -21.50
N GLU A 2 -53.92 25.59 -21.18
CA GLU A 2 -54.48 24.52 -22.02
C GLU A 2 -54.35 23.20 -21.24
N VAL A 3 -55.21 23.05 -20.25
CA VAL A 3 -55.61 21.74 -19.73
C VAL A 3 -57.13 21.71 -19.88
N HIS A 4 -57.59 21.45 -21.10
CA HIS A 4 -59.00 21.19 -21.36
C HIS A 4 -59.12 20.03 -22.36
N ASP A 5 -59.94 19.05 -21.96
CA ASP A 5 -60.60 18.04 -22.79
C ASP A 5 -59.86 16.77 -23.27
N HIS A 6 -59.25 16.04 -22.34
CA HIS A 6 -58.97 14.61 -22.54
C HIS A 6 -59.65 13.67 -21.52
N LEU A 7 -60.62 14.16 -20.74
CA LEU A 7 -61.39 13.33 -19.83
C LEU A 7 -62.85 13.30 -20.31
N GLN A 8 -63.15 12.43 -21.27
CA GLN A 8 -64.55 12.13 -21.56
C GLN A 8 -65.19 11.48 -20.32
N THR A 9 -66.45 11.81 -20.04
CA THR A 9 -67.22 11.20 -18.94
C THR A 9 -67.25 9.66 -19.02
N GLY A 10 -67.11 9.10 -20.23
CA GLY A 10 -66.94 7.66 -20.47
C GLY A 10 -65.63 7.08 -19.92
N ASP A 11 -64.52 7.84 -19.95
CA ASP A 11 -63.22 7.40 -19.42
C ASP A 11 -63.23 7.32 -17.89
N ILE A 12 -63.92 8.25 -17.23
CA ILE A 12 -64.10 8.22 -15.77
C ILE A 12 -64.91 7.00 -15.36
N LEU A 13 -65.97 6.66 -16.11
CA LEU A 13 -66.74 5.43 -15.89
C LEU A 13 -65.92 4.16 -16.19
N HIS A 14 -65.10 4.18 -17.23
CA HIS A 14 -64.21 3.07 -17.57
C HIS A 14 -63.11 2.86 -16.53
N LEU A 15 -62.53 3.94 -16.01
CA LEU A 15 -61.55 3.93 -14.92
C LEU A 15 -62.21 3.44 -13.63
N GLY A 16 -63.39 3.95 -13.28
CA GLY A 16 -64.17 3.46 -12.14
C GLY A 16 -64.47 1.96 -12.24
N LYS A 17 -64.90 1.49 -13.42
CA LYS A 17 -65.13 0.06 -13.68
C LYS A 17 -63.84 -0.76 -13.61
N LYS A 18 -62.70 -0.24 -14.11
CA LYS A 18 -61.39 -0.90 -14.06
C LYS A 18 -60.85 -0.98 -12.63
N LEU A 19 -61.04 0.08 -11.84
CA LEU A 19 -60.73 0.12 -10.41
C LEU A 19 -61.59 -0.89 -9.66
N LEU A 20 -62.92 -0.85 -9.81
CA LEU A 20 -63.86 -1.79 -9.17
C LEU A 20 -63.55 -3.24 -9.54
N ARG A 21 -63.20 -3.52 -10.81
CA ARG A 21 -62.81 -4.87 -11.25
C ARG A 21 -61.47 -5.32 -10.64
N ASN A 22 -60.58 -4.39 -10.32
CA ASN A 22 -59.26 -4.66 -9.76
C ASN A 22 -59.19 -4.45 -8.23
N VAL A 23 -60.30 -4.13 -7.56
CA VAL A 23 -60.35 -3.96 -6.09
C VAL A 23 -59.78 -5.18 -5.39
N ASN A 24 -60.05 -6.39 -5.89
CA ASN A 24 -59.50 -7.62 -5.30
C ASN A 24 -57.97 -7.69 -5.38
N THR A 25 -57.36 -7.17 -6.44
CA THR A 25 -55.89 -7.10 -6.59
C THR A 25 -55.31 -6.01 -5.71
N MET A 26 -56.01 -4.87 -5.58
CA MET A 26 -55.61 -3.79 -4.68
C MET A 26 -55.70 -4.21 -3.22
N ASN A 27 -56.76 -4.93 -2.83
CA ASN A 27 -56.91 -5.49 -1.48
C ASN A 27 -55.75 -6.44 -1.16
N LYS A 28 -55.41 -7.37 -2.05
CA LYS A 28 -54.24 -8.24 -1.86
C LYS A 28 -52.93 -7.47 -1.72
N MET A 29 -52.78 -6.35 -2.42
CA MET A 29 -51.61 -5.47 -2.28
C MET A 29 -51.62 -4.76 -0.94
N PHE A 30 -52.79 -4.29 -0.47
CA PHE A 30 -52.93 -3.70 0.86
C PHE A 30 -52.63 -4.73 1.96
N ASP A 31 -53.11 -5.97 1.83
CA ASP A 31 -52.80 -7.07 2.77
C ASP A 31 -51.28 -7.36 2.81
N GLN A 32 -50.59 -7.28 1.67
CA GLN A 32 -49.13 -7.44 1.60
C GLN A 32 -48.38 -6.25 2.20
N LEU A 33 -48.87 -5.02 1.99
CA LEU A 33 -48.29 -3.83 2.60
C LEU A 33 -48.52 -3.80 4.11
N GLU A 34 -49.67 -4.27 4.58
CA GLU A 34 -49.97 -4.49 5.99
C GLU A 34 -49.03 -5.54 6.57
N SER A 35 -48.88 -6.69 5.92
CA SER A 35 -47.92 -7.72 6.36
C SER A 35 -46.46 -7.21 6.40
N ALA A 36 -46.05 -6.38 5.44
CA ALA A 36 -44.72 -5.78 5.42
C ALA A 36 -44.56 -4.72 6.51
N LYS A 37 -45.60 -3.93 6.78
CA LYS A 37 -45.65 -2.97 7.89
C LYS A 37 -45.60 -3.68 9.24
N ASP A 38 -46.37 -4.75 9.41
CA ASP A 38 -46.39 -5.56 10.62
C ASP A 38 -45.01 -6.19 10.87
N PHE A 39 -44.41 -6.77 9.83
CA PHE A 39 -43.03 -7.25 9.92
C PHE A 39 -42.04 -6.13 10.29
N LEU A 40 -42.17 -4.93 9.71
CA LEU A 40 -41.32 -3.80 10.05
C LEU A 40 -41.57 -3.28 11.47
N GLU A 41 -42.80 -3.34 11.98
CA GLU A 41 -43.14 -2.98 13.35
C GLU A 41 -42.55 -4.00 14.34
N ASP A 42 -42.64 -5.29 14.01
CA ASP A 42 -42.05 -6.39 14.80
C ASP A 42 -40.52 -6.37 14.76
N ALA A 43 -39.91 -6.05 13.61
CA ALA A 43 -38.47 -5.99 13.43
C ALA A 43 -37.87 -4.64 13.84
N SER A 44 -38.66 -3.57 13.95
CA SER A 44 -38.22 -2.21 14.29
C SER A 44 -37.37 -2.17 15.57
N PRO A 45 -37.74 -2.84 16.68
CA PRO A 45 -36.89 -2.90 17.87
C PRO A 45 -35.51 -3.50 17.60
N LEU A 46 -35.45 -4.64 16.90
CA LEU A 46 -34.20 -5.33 16.56
C LEU A 46 -33.33 -4.50 15.62
N VAL A 47 -33.94 -3.85 14.61
CA VAL A 47 -33.24 -2.97 13.67
C VAL A 47 -32.68 -1.75 14.39
N ARG A 48 -33.43 -1.15 15.32
CA ARG A 48 -32.96 -0.02 16.11
C ARG A 48 -31.75 -0.39 16.97
N GLU A 49 -31.80 -1.52 17.66
CA GLU A 49 -30.67 -2.02 18.46
C GLU A 49 -29.45 -2.30 17.58
N SER A 50 -29.65 -2.98 16.45
CA SER A 50 -28.57 -3.28 15.49
C SER A 50 -27.93 -2.02 14.91
N ILE A 51 -28.73 -0.97 14.62
CA ILE A 51 -28.21 0.33 14.16
C ILE A 51 -27.40 1.02 15.26
N ILE A 52 -27.87 0.98 16.51
CA ILE A 52 -27.16 1.57 17.65
C ILE A 52 -25.82 0.85 17.90
N ASP A 53 -25.81 -0.47 17.83
CA ASP A 53 -24.58 -1.27 17.95
C ASP A 53 -23.61 -0.99 16.80
N PHE A 54 -24.14 -0.86 15.58
CA PHE A 54 -23.34 -0.48 14.42
C PHE A 54 -22.74 0.91 14.60
N MET A 55 -23.54 1.91 15.00
CA MET A 55 -23.04 3.27 15.28
C MET A 55 -21.99 3.27 16.39
N SER A 56 -22.19 2.48 17.44
CA SER A 56 -21.22 2.36 18.55
C SER A 56 -19.89 1.76 18.09
N LYS A 57 -19.93 0.75 17.21
CA LYS A 57 -18.72 0.19 16.58
C LYS A 57 -18.05 1.17 15.64
N MET A 58 -18.82 1.96 14.88
CA MET A 58 -18.27 2.98 14.01
C MET A 58 -17.62 4.12 14.79
N ASP A 59 -18.23 4.55 15.89
CA ASP A 59 -17.62 5.50 16.83
C ASP A 59 -16.34 4.92 17.45
N GLU A 60 -16.33 3.64 17.83
CA GLU A 60 -15.13 2.97 18.32
C GLU A 60 -14.01 2.94 17.26
N PHE A 61 -14.35 2.68 16.00
CA PHE A 61 -13.39 2.68 14.89
C PHE A 61 -12.85 4.09 14.61
N ASP A 62 -13.73 5.10 14.65
CA ASP A 62 -13.32 6.50 14.51
C ASP A 62 -12.39 6.94 15.64
N ARG A 63 -12.76 6.67 16.90
CA ARG A 63 -11.95 6.98 18.09
C ARG A 63 -10.59 6.27 18.07
N LYS A 64 -10.54 5.03 17.54
CA LYS A 64 -9.29 4.29 17.36
C LYS A 64 -8.48 4.77 16.14
N GLY A 65 -9.00 5.71 15.35
CA GLY A 65 -8.31 6.30 14.20
C GLY A 65 -8.35 5.44 12.93
N TYR A 66 -9.22 4.43 12.83
CA TYR A 66 -9.29 3.57 11.64
C TYR A 66 -9.67 4.35 10.38
N PHE A 67 -10.60 5.30 10.48
CA PHE A 67 -10.97 6.12 9.32
C PHE A 67 -9.83 7.05 8.89
N GLN A 68 -9.12 7.64 9.84
CA GLN A 68 -7.93 8.46 9.54
C GLN A 68 -6.84 7.62 8.88
N PHE A 69 -6.54 6.44 9.43
CA PHE A 69 -5.58 5.51 8.85
C PHE A 69 -5.98 5.08 7.43
N PHE A 70 -7.25 4.78 7.21
CA PHE A 70 -7.76 4.41 5.89
C PHE A 70 -7.65 5.57 4.88
N ASN A 71 -7.98 6.79 5.30
CA ASN A 71 -7.82 7.98 4.46
C ASN A 71 -6.35 8.22 4.07
N GLU A 72 -5.43 8.11 5.04
CA GLU A 72 -4.01 8.23 4.74
C GLU A 72 -3.50 7.10 3.84
N LEU A 73 -3.98 5.86 4.06
CA LEU A 73 -3.66 4.75 3.18
C LEU A 73 -4.15 5.01 1.74
N GLN A 74 -5.36 5.58 1.58
CA GLN A 74 -5.88 5.96 0.27
C GLN A 74 -5.00 7.04 -0.37
N ASN A 75 -4.59 8.08 0.38
CA ASN A 75 -3.68 9.11 -0.13
C ASN A 75 -2.34 8.53 -0.59
N VAL A 76 -1.77 7.59 0.19
CA VAL A 76 -0.54 6.88 -0.19
C VAL A 76 -0.76 6.06 -1.47
N MET A 77 -1.88 5.34 -1.56
CA MET A 77 -2.21 4.57 -2.77
C MET A 77 -2.40 5.47 -4.00
N ASP A 78 -3.06 6.62 -3.86
CA ASP A 78 -3.23 7.60 -4.94
C ASP A 78 -1.87 8.18 -5.37
N ASN A 79 -1.00 8.53 -4.41
CA ASN A 79 0.36 8.98 -4.71
C ASN A 79 1.17 7.89 -5.43
N VAL A 80 1.01 6.63 -5.04
CA VAL A 80 1.67 5.51 -5.71
C VAL A 80 1.14 5.34 -7.14
N VAL A 81 -0.18 5.32 -7.34
CA VAL A 81 -0.78 5.14 -8.68
C VAL A 81 -0.50 6.32 -9.61
N THR A 82 -0.35 7.53 -9.07
CA THR A 82 -0.01 8.73 -9.87
C THR A 82 1.49 8.85 -10.16
N SER A 83 2.35 8.35 -9.28
CA SER A 83 3.81 8.46 -9.41
C SER A 83 4.46 7.25 -10.07
N PHE A 84 3.79 6.10 -10.05
CA PHE A 84 4.30 4.83 -10.58
C PHE A 84 3.38 4.31 -11.67
N THR A 85 3.98 3.83 -12.75
CA THR A 85 3.25 3.14 -13.82
C THR A 85 2.81 1.74 -13.35
N VAL A 86 1.88 1.11 -14.07
CA VAL A 86 1.45 -0.26 -13.78
C VAL A 86 2.64 -1.23 -13.86
N GLU A 87 3.56 -0.98 -14.78
CA GLU A 87 4.81 -1.71 -14.93
C GLU A 87 5.71 -1.59 -13.70
N ASP A 88 5.81 -0.39 -13.10
CA ASP A 88 6.60 -0.17 -11.89
C ASP A 88 6.01 -0.90 -10.69
N VAL A 89 4.68 -0.90 -10.53
CA VAL A 89 4.00 -1.64 -9.45
C VAL A 89 4.20 -3.15 -9.64
N LYS A 90 4.18 -3.63 -10.88
CA LYS A 90 4.45 -5.03 -11.19
C LYS A 90 5.89 -5.41 -10.87
N ALA A 91 6.86 -4.59 -11.28
CA ALA A 91 8.27 -4.79 -10.94
C ALA A 91 8.51 -4.76 -9.42
N LEU A 92 7.81 -3.89 -8.69
CA LEU A 92 7.83 -3.85 -7.22
C LEU A 92 7.28 -5.15 -6.64
N GLY A 93 6.13 -5.63 -7.13
CA GLY A 93 5.53 -6.89 -6.70
C GLY A 93 6.43 -8.09 -6.95
N ASP A 94 7.05 -8.18 -8.13
CA ASP A 94 7.96 -9.25 -8.51
C ASP A 94 9.23 -9.26 -7.64
N ASN A 95 9.67 -8.10 -7.14
CA ASN A 95 10.87 -7.95 -6.32
C ASN A 95 10.59 -7.69 -4.83
N VAL A 96 9.32 -7.78 -4.38
CA VAL A 96 8.93 -7.37 -3.02
C VAL A 96 9.68 -8.16 -1.94
N VAL A 97 9.89 -9.45 -2.16
CA VAL A 97 10.63 -10.32 -1.22
C VAL A 97 12.09 -9.87 -1.12
N THR A 98 12.73 -9.55 -2.25
CA THR A 98 14.12 -9.05 -2.28
C THR A 98 14.23 -7.73 -1.54
N ILE A 99 13.33 -6.79 -1.81
CA ILE A 99 13.30 -5.47 -1.16
C ILE A 99 13.09 -5.63 0.36
N LEU A 100 12.14 -6.45 0.79
CA LEU A 100 11.89 -6.70 2.22
C LEU A 100 13.10 -7.35 2.90
N ASN A 101 13.78 -8.29 2.22
CA ASN A 101 15.02 -8.86 2.72
C ASN A 101 16.14 -7.82 2.81
N THR A 102 16.28 -6.92 1.84
CA THR A 102 17.25 -5.83 1.90
C THR A 102 16.95 -4.89 3.06
N VAL A 103 15.70 -4.45 3.24
CA VAL A 103 15.29 -3.62 4.38
C VAL A 103 15.57 -4.33 5.70
N LYS A 104 15.25 -5.62 5.79
CA LYS A 104 15.58 -6.46 6.95
C LYS A 104 17.09 -6.49 7.21
N SER A 105 17.92 -6.67 6.17
CA SER A 105 19.38 -6.68 6.30
C SER A 105 19.93 -5.31 6.72
N LEU A 106 19.39 -4.22 6.21
CA LEU A 106 19.78 -2.85 6.56
C LEU A 106 19.38 -2.47 8.00
N THR A 107 18.28 -3.02 8.49
CA THR A 107 17.78 -2.79 9.85
C THR A 107 18.40 -3.73 10.89
N GLN A 108 19.37 -4.58 10.50
CA GLN A 108 20.12 -5.37 11.47
C GLN A 108 20.99 -4.47 12.36
N PRO A 109 21.15 -4.79 13.67
CA PRO A 109 21.89 -3.96 14.61
C PRO A 109 23.28 -3.53 14.14
N ASP A 110 24.04 -4.46 13.54
CA ASP A 110 25.40 -4.21 13.06
C ASP A 110 25.45 -3.19 11.90
N MET A 111 24.47 -3.24 10.99
CA MET A 111 24.38 -2.31 9.87
C MET A 111 23.92 -0.92 10.34
N LEU A 112 22.91 -0.87 11.21
CA LEU A 112 22.46 0.39 11.82
C LEU A 112 23.60 1.08 12.60
N HIS A 113 24.40 0.31 13.35
CA HIS A 113 25.59 0.85 14.02
C HIS A 113 26.60 1.43 13.04
N SER A 114 26.86 0.72 11.93
CA SER A 114 27.80 1.16 10.90
C SER A 114 27.33 2.45 10.22
N ILE A 115 26.06 2.55 9.85
CA ILE A 115 25.45 3.76 9.27
C ILE A 115 25.53 4.92 10.26
N ASN A 116 25.16 4.71 11.52
CA ASN A 116 25.24 5.74 12.56
C ASN A 116 26.67 6.24 12.78
N ASN A 117 27.66 5.34 12.72
CA ASN A 117 29.07 5.72 12.81
C ASN A 117 29.51 6.54 11.60
N ALA A 118 29.10 6.15 10.38
CA ALA A 118 29.38 6.89 9.16
C ALA A 118 28.78 8.31 9.20
N VAL A 119 27.53 8.45 9.62
CA VAL A 119 26.86 9.75 9.79
C VAL A 119 27.58 10.62 10.83
N LYS A 120 28.01 10.05 11.96
CA LYS A 120 28.80 10.77 12.97
C LYS A 120 30.14 11.25 12.43
N VAL A 121 30.80 10.48 11.56
CA VAL A 121 32.05 10.90 10.92
C VAL A 121 31.77 12.01 9.92
N TYR A 122 30.77 11.88 9.06
CA TYR A 122 30.37 12.91 8.10
C TYR A 122 30.08 14.25 8.77
N ASN A 123 29.28 14.25 9.84
CA ASN A 123 28.94 15.47 10.59
C ASN A 123 30.13 16.11 11.32
N LYS A 124 31.23 15.36 11.52
CA LYS A 124 32.47 15.86 12.15
C LYS A 124 33.51 16.34 11.15
N LEU A 125 33.34 15.97 9.88
CA LEU A 125 34.16 16.47 8.80
C LEU A 125 33.57 17.83 8.41
N ASP A 126 33.99 18.90 9.07
CA ASP A 126 33.98 20.22 8.41
C ASP A 126 34.98 20.09 7.25
N ILE A 127 34.48 19.75 6.07
CA ILE A 127 35.29 19.59 4.86
C ILE A 127 35.65 20.99 4.34
N GLU A 128 36.42 21.73 5.12
CA GLU A 128 37.28 22.78 4.58
C GLU A 128 38.62 22.11 4.26
N ILE A 129 38.76 21.70 3.00
CA ILE A 129 40.04 21.21 2.49
C ILE A 129 40.98 22.42 2.52
N GLU A 130 41.83 22.53 3.54
CA GLU A 130 42.91 23.51 3.56
C GLU A 130 43.72 23.35 2.26
N GLU A 131 43.71 24.37 1.39
CA GLU A 131 44.22 24.31 0.01
C GLU A 131 45.74 24.08 -0.13
N ASN A 132 46.48 23.85 0.97
CA ASN A 132 47.95 23.79 0.96
C ASN A 132 48.53 22.53 1.61
N VAL A 133 48.00 21.35 1.27
CA VAL A 133 48.65 20.10 1.69
C VAL A 133 49.84 19.78 0.79
N SER A 134 51.06 19.77 1.34
CA SER A 134 52.28 19.44 0.61
C SER A 134 52.36 17.94 0.24
N TYR A 135 52.87 17.61 -0.95
CA TYR A 135 53.09 16.23 -1.40
C TYR A 135 53.88 15.37 -0.41
N PHE A 136 54.86 15.94 0.29
CA PHE A 136 55.62 15.23 1.32
C PHE A 136 54.75 14.89 2.55
N GLN A 137 53.88 15.81 2.95
CA GLN A 137 52.95 15.59 4.06
C GLN A 137 51.91 14.52 3.72
N LEU A 138 51.44 14.48 2.46
CA LEU A 138 50.59 13.39 1.98
C LEU A 138 51.30 12.03 2.05
N PHE A 139 52.54 11.96 1.59
CA PHE A 139 53.33 10.73 1.64
C PHE A 139 53.55 10.23 3.07
N LYS A 140 53.81 11.16 4.00
CA LYS A 140 53.91 10.86 5.44
C LYS A 140 52.58 10.40 6.03
N ARG A 141 51.45 11.00 5.62
CA ARG A 141 50.09 10.63 6.04
C ARG A 141 49.67 9.25 5.54
N ILE A 142 50.05 8.86 4.33
CA ILE A 142 49.82 7.50 3.80
C ILE A 142 50.47 6.44 4.69
N ASN A 143 51.58 6.81 5.34
CA ASN A 143 52.36 5.90 6.15
C ASN A 143 51.87 5.74 7.60
N THR A 144 50.79 6.42 8.01
CA THR A 144 50.28 6.31 9.39
C THR A 144 49.62 4.95 9.62
N PRO A 145 49.57 4.45 10.88
CA PRO A 145 48.95 3.17 11.21
C PRO A 145 47.48 3.08 10.75
N GLU A 146 46.72 4.16 10.88
CA GLU A 146 45.31 4.24 10.51
C GLU A 146 45.13 4.06 9.01
N MET A 147 45.93 4.77 8.20
CA MET A 147 45.82 4.72 6.74
C MET A 147 46.30 3.37 6.18
N ARG A 148 47.37 2.80 6.74
CA ARG A 148 47.83 1.45 6.39
C ARG A 148 46.75 0.39 6.69
N ASN A 149 46.08 0.48 7.84
CA ASN A 149 44.98 -0.41 8.20
C ASN A 149 43.76 -0.21 7.27
N GLY A 150 43.44 1.03 6.92
CA GLY A 150 42.38 1.35 5.96
C GLY A 150 42.64 0.77 4.56
N ILE A 151 43.86 0.92 4.05
CA ILE A 151 44.28 0.32 2.77
C ILE A 151 44.22 -1.21 2.84
N ALA A 152 44.72 -1.82 3.93
CA ALA A 152 44.66 -3.26 4.11
C ALA A 152 43.22 -3.79 4.17
N PHE A 153 42.32 -3.08 4.85
CA PHE A 153 40.89 -3.36 4.85
C PHE A 153 40.30 -3.26 3.44
N GLY A 154 40.59 -2.18 2.71
CA GLY A 154 40.10 -1.98 1.35
C GLY A 154 40.53 -3.10 0.41
N ILE A 155 41.79 -3.52 0.47
CA ILE A 155 42.29 -4.66 -0.31
C ILE A 155 41.54 -5.96 0.04
N LYS A 156 41.34 -6.24 1.33
CA LYS A 156 40.59 -7.44 1.78
C LYS A 156 39.13 -7.40 1.33
N PHE A 157 38.48 -6.25 1.47
CA PHE A 157 37.11 -6.04 1.05
C PHE A 157 36.93 -6.25 -0.45
N LEU A 158 37.79 -5.64 -1.28
CA LEU A 158 37.78 -5.84 -2.73
C LEU A 158 38.02 -7.29 -3.12
N LYS A 159 38.93 -7.98 -2.43
CA LYS A 159 39.16 -9.41 -2.64
C LYS A 159 37.91 -10.23 -2.32
N SER A 160 37.24 -9.98 -1.20
CA SER A 160 36.00 -10.66 -0.82
C SER A 160 34.86 -10.39 -1.80
N LEU A 161 34.71 -9.17 -2.31
CA LEU A 161 33.71 -8.84 -3.33
C LEU A 161 33.96 -9.59 -4.63
N ALA A 162 35.22 -9.65 -5.08
CA ALA A 162 35.58 -10.38 -6.28
C ALA A 162 35.31 -11.89 -6.11
N GLU A 163 35.72 -12.50 -5.00
CA GLU A 163 35.53 -13.93 -4.73
C GLU A 163 34.05 -14.36 -4.68
N GLN A 164 33.16 -13.51 -4.16
CA GLN A 164 31.71 -13.74 -4.21
C GLN A 164 31.19 -13.73 -5.65
N GLN A 165 31.64 -12.79 -6.49
CA GLN A 165 31.25 -12.74 -7.92
C GLN A 165 31.76 -13.92 -8.74
N TYR A 166 32.90 -14.55 -8.37
CA TYR A 166 33.42 -15.74 -9.06
C TYR A 166 32.70 -17.03 -8.66
N THR A 167 32.04 -17.08 -7.50
CA THR A 167 31.36 -18.29 -7.00
C THR A 167 29.98 -18.49 -7.65
N ASP A 168 29.36 -17.43 -8.17
CA ASP A 168 28.03 -17.46 -8.81
C ASP A 168 28.05 -17.64 -10.35
N GLN A 169 29.21 -17.90 -10.97
CA GLN A 169 29.24 -18.28 -12.40
C GLN A 169 28.90 -19.76 -12.59
N PRO A 170 27.89 -20.11 -13.42
CA PRO A 170 27.62 -21.51 -13.73
C PRO A 170 28.81 -22.10 -14.49
N ILE A 171 29.41 -23.15 -13.91
CA ILE A 171 30.47 -23.93 -14.54
C ILE A 171 29.95 -24.40 -15.92
N LYS A 172 30.44 -23.80 -17.01
CA LYS A 172 30.27 -24.35 -18.35
C LYS A 172 30.96 -25.71 -18.37
N GLN A 173 30.17 -26.78 -18.32
CA GLN A 173 30.65 -28.14 -18.52
C GLN A 173 31.30 -28.21 -19.90
N SER A 174 32.63 -28.26 -19.93
CA SER A 174 33.40 -28.61 -21.11
C SER A 174 33.22 -30.12 -21.34
N ASN A 175 32.30 -30.48 -22.24
CA ASN A 175 32.20 -31.83 -22.77
C ASN A 175 33.51 -32.15 -23.52
N LYS A 176 34.44 -32.81 -22.83
CA LYS A 176 35.45 -33.62 -23.50
C LYS A 176 34.72 -34.77 -24.17
N VAL A 177 34.58 -34.66 -25.48
CA VAL A 177 34.33 -35.79 -26.38
C VAL A 177 35.39 -36.84 -26.06
N GLN A 178 34.97 -37.92 -25.40
CA GLN A 178 35.75 -39.13 -25.31
C GLN A 178 35.75 -39.75 -26.70
N SER A 179 36.90 -39.71 -27.34
CA SER A 179 37.24 -40.63 -28.43
C SER A 179 37.13 -42.05 -27.91
N ASN A 180 36.29 -42.85 -28.56
CA ASN A 180 36.47 -44.29 -28.77
C ASN A 180 35.70 -44.68 -30.03
#